data_AF-A0A7Y7YH05-F1
#
_entry.id   AF-A0A7Y7YH05-F1
#
_cell.length_a   1.000
_cell.length_b   1.000
_cell.length_c   1.000
_cell.angle_alpha   90.00
_cell.angle_beta   90.00
_cell.angle_gamma   90.00
#
_symmetry.space_group_name_H-M   'P 1'
#
loop_
_entity.id
_entity.type
_entity.pdbx_description
1 polymer ?
#
loop_
_entity_poly.entity_id
_entity_poly.type
_entity_poly.pdbx_seq_one_letter_code
_entity_poly.pdbx_strand_id
1 'polypeptide(L)'
;MNSKDPVAELYREGRKQFIELVPDGGARLDALFHTAPALGELAVGVVYGHLHERPGLDPRLREAATFAAIVAAGMVGPPLSVHFKTGLASGLAPGEYTELLLQASAFTGFPRAVTTADQLNHLFADAGMVSPPARPPRAVVLAFCDTVRENHDHSPFPLPRAARDLLRKPHQLQATATAVDRVLVECYQAGQPAPRGVLQFRVEGEQIVAVTLFTPD
;
A
#
# COMPACT_ATOMS: atom_id res chain seq x y z
N MET A 1 29.27 32.58 -3.77
CA MET A 1 28.79 31.18 -3.68
C MET A 1 27.47 31.19 -2.94
N ASN A 2 26.36 30.98 -3.64
CA ASN A 2 25.05 30.94 -3.02
C ASN A 2 24.89 29.56 -2.37
N SER A 3 25.40 29.39 -1.15
CA SER A 3 25.17 28.19 -0.36
C SER A 3 23.71 28.21 0.06
N LYS A 4 22.83 27.63 -0.75
CA LYS A 4 21.44 27.37 -0.33
C LYS A 4 21.50 26.53 0.94
N ASP A 5 20.82 26.96 1.99
CA ASP A 5 20.68 26.18 3.22
C ASP A 5 20.06 24.82 2.86
N PRO A 6 20.81 23.70 3.01
CA PRO A 6 20.33 22.38 2.64
C PRO A 6 19.06 21.98 3.39
N VAL A 7 18.90 22.41 4.65
CA VAL A 7 17.72 22.08 5.46
C VAL A 7 16.49 22.80 4.93
N ALA A 8 16.62 24.07 4.54
CA ALA A 8 15.53 24.83 3.94
C ALA A 8 15.10 24.26 2.58
N GLU A 9 16.03 23.71 1.79
CA GLU A 9 15.71 23.03 0.53
C GLU A 9 14.95 21.73 0.78
N LEU A 10 15.43 20.88 1.69
CA LEU A 10 14.73 19.66 2.10
C LEU A 10 13.32 19.97 2.63
N TYR A 11 13.17 20.99 3.47
CA TYR A 11 11.86 21.39 3.98
C TYR A 11 10.90 21.80 2.86
N ARG A 12 11.38 22.56 1.86
CA ARG A 12 10.56 22.99 0.73
C ARG A 12 10.05 21.81 -0.08
N GLU A 13 10.94 20.89 -0.46
CA GLU A 13 10.56 19.70 -1.22
C GLU A 13 9.67 18.78 -0.40
N GLY A 14 10.02 18.54 0.87
CA GLY A 14 9.20 17.72 1.76
C GLY A 14 7.79 18.28 1.99
N ARG A 15 7.67 19.60 2.13
CA ARG A 15 6.36 20.26 2.25
C ARG A 15 5.54 20.11 0.98
N LYS A 16 6.15 20.24 -0.20
CA LYS A 16 5.48 20.01 -1.49
C LYS A 16 4.96 18.58 -1.59
N GLN A 17 5.82 17.59 -1.31
CA GLN A 17 5.43 16.17 -1.31
C GLN A 17 4.28 15.89 -0.33
N PHE A 18 4.34 16.45 0.88
CA PHE A 18 3.28 16.28 1.87
C PHE A 18 1.95 16.86 1.42
N ILE A 19 1.95 18.03 0.78
CA ILE A 19 0.74 18.68 0.23
C ILE A 19 0.10 17.84 -0.87
N GLU A 20 0.89 17.15 -1.68
CA GLU A 20 0.39 16.24 -2.72
C GLU A 20 -0.29 15.00 -2.12
N LEU A 21 0.17 14.55 -0.95
CA LEU A 21 -0.36 13.35 -0.26
C LEU A 21 -1.55 13.64 0.67
N VAL A 22 -1.59 14.82 1.27
CA VAL A 22 -2.54 15.15 2.35
C VAL A 22 -3.36 16.38 1.99
N PRO A 23 -4.70 16.25 1.88
CA PRO A 23 -5.59 17.40 1.73
C PRO A 23 -5.35 18.44 2.83
N ASP A 24 -5.32 19.71 2.45
CA ASP A 24 -4.97 20.85 3.32
C ASP A 24 -3.61 20.70 4.04
N GLY A 25 -2.69 19.90 3.46
CA GLY A 25 -1.42 19.54 4.09
C GLY A 25 -0.58 20.74 4.51
N GLY A 26 -0.55 21.81 3.71
CA GLY A 26 0.20 23.02 4.03
C GLY A 26 -0.30 23.70 5.31
N ALA A 27 -1.62 23.96 5.37
CA ALA A 27 -2.24 24.56 6.55
C ALA A 27 -2.10 23.66 7.79
N ARG A 28 -2.17 22.33 7.60
CA ARG A 28 -1.94 21.37 8.68
C ARG A 28 -0.51 21.43 9.22
N LEU A 29 0.49 21.51 8.35
CA LEU A 29 1.89 21.66 8.75
C LEU A 29 2.13 22.99 9.46
N ASP A 30 1.55 24.09 8.95
CA ASP A 30 1.64 25.41 9.57
C ASP A 30 1.06 25.42 10.98
N ALA A 31 -0.13 24.82 11.16
CA ALA A 31 -0.76 24.71 12.46
C ALA A 31 0.03 23.81 13.43
N LEU A 32 0.52 22.66 12.94
CA LEU A 32 1.23 21.68 13.75
C LEU A 32 2.58 22.22 14.27
N PHE A 33 3.31 22.95 13.44
CA PHE A 33 4.65 23.44 13.75
C PHE A 33 4.69 24.93 14.12
N HIS A 34 3.53 25.60 14.27
CA HIS A 34 3.44 27.03 14.59
C HIS A 34 4.33 27.43 15.77
N THR A 35 4.27 26.67 16.88
CA THR A 35 5.03 26.96 18.09
C THR A 35 6.51 26.56 17.98
N ALA A 36 6.84 25.58 17.13
CA ALA A 36 8.20 25.06 16.97
C ALA A 36 8.58 24.85 15.48
N PRO A 37 8.77 25.94 14.71
CA PRO A 37 8.97 25.85 13.26
C PRO A 37 10.20 25.03 12.85
N ALA A 38 11.30 25.13 13.60
CA ALA A 38 12.52 24.37 13.35
C ALA A 38 12.32 22.84 13.43
N LEU A 39 11.37 22.39 14.26
CA LEU A 39 10.99 20.97 14.27
C LEU A 39 10.30 20.56 12.98
N GLY A 40 9.48 21.44 12.40
CA GLY A 40 8.85 21.22 11.10
C GLY A 40 9.87 21.15 9.97
N GLU A 41 10.85 22.05 9.97
CA GLU A 41 11.96 22.05 9.01
C GLU A 41 12.70 20.70 9.00
N LEU A 42 13.05 20.21 10.19
CA LEU A 42 13.73 18.92 10.34
C LEU A 42 12.80 17.74 10.03
N ALA A 43 11.61 17.67 10.64
CA ALA A 43 10.73 16.51 10.51
C ALA A 43 10.20 16.38 9.07
N VAL A 44 9.66 17.46 8.50
CA VAL A 44 9.12 17.42 7.13
C VAL A 44 10.24 17.31 6.11
N GLY A 45 11.35 18.04 6.31
CA GLY A 45 12.49 17.99 5.39
C GLY A 45 13.17 16.63 5.37
N VAL A 46 13.42 16.02 6.53
CA VAL A 46 14.04 14.68 6.58
C VAL A 46 13.07 13.60 6.13
N VAL A 47 11.83 13.59 6.60
CA VAL A 47 10.89 12.51 6.25
C VAL A 47 10.47 12.64 4.79
N TYR A 48 9.82 13.73 4.42
CA TYR A 48 9.20 13.86 3.10
C TYR A 48 10.17 14.40 2.04
N GLY A 49 11.14 15.24 2.43
CA GLY A 49 12.12 15.82 1.50
C GLY A 49 13.38 14.99 1.29
N HIS A 50 13.62 13.96 2.10
CA HIS A 50 14.77 13.07 1.93
C HIS A 50 14.37 11.60 1.93
N LEU A 51 13.79 11.09 3.03
CA LEU A 51 13.56 9.67 3.18
C LEU A 51 12.60 9.14 2.11
N HIS A 52 11.47 9.82 1.88
CA HIS A 52 10.47 9.42 0.87
C HIS A 52 11.03 9.34 -0.55
N GLU A 53 11.98 10.20 -0.92
CA GLU A 53 12.56 10.24 -2.28
C GLU A 53 13.61 9.15 -2.53
N ARG A 54 14.06 8.43 -1.49
CA ARG A 54 15.06 7.37 -1.65
C ARG A 54 14.49 6.22 -2.49
N PRO A 55 15.20 5.74 -3.53
CA PRO A 55 14.66 4.76 -4.47
C PRO A 55 14.64 3.31 -3.94
N GLY A 56 15.10 3.07 -2.72
CA GLY A 56 15.28 1.72 -2.19
C GLY A 56 13.98 0.99 -1.82
N LEU A 57 12.88 1.73 -1.59
CA LEU A 57 11.55 1.18 -1.32
C LEU A 57 10.51 2.00 -2.08
N ASP A 58 9.54 1.31 -2.66
CA ASP A 58 8.36 1.98 -3.22
C ASP A 58 7.52 2.66 -2.10
N PRO A 59 6.68 3.63 -2.47
CA PRO A 59 5.87 4.37 -1.49
C PRO A 59 4.96 3.49 -0.62
N ARG A 60 4.38 2.40 -1.16
CA ARG A 60 3.49 1.51 -0.41
C ARG A 60 4.25 0.76 0.66
N LEU A 61 5.40 0.19 0.30
CA LEU A 61 6.23 -0.56 1.23
C LEU A 61 6.78 0.32 2.35
N ARG A 62 7.09 1.59 2.02
CA ARG A 62 7.50 2.59 3.01
C ARG A 62 6.40 2.92 4.01
N GLU A 63 5.17 3.12 3.54
CA GLU A 63 4.02 3.40 4.41
C GLU A 63 3.63 2.17 5.24
N ALA A 64 3.72 0.96 4.67
CA ALA A 64 3.51 -0.29 5.41
C ALA A 64 4.53 -0.46 6.54
N ALA A 65 5.82 -0.21 6.27
CA ALA A 65 6.87 -0.24 7.27
C ALA A 65 6.68 0.83 8.35
N THR A 66 6.26 2.03 7.95
CA THR A 66 5.99 3.14 8.86
C THR A 66 4.79 2.84 9.77
N PHE A 67 3.71 2.30 9.22
CA PHE A 67 2.56 1.84 10.00
C PHE A 67 2.96 0.77 11.03
N ALA A 68 3.74 -0.24 10.64
CA ALA A 68 4.22 -1.25 11.56
C ALA A 68 5.09 -0.65 12.69
N ALA A 69 5.94 0.33 12.37
CA ALA A 69 6.74 1.05 13.37
C ALA A 69 5.86 1.88 14.33
N ILE A 70 4.79 2.50 13.82
CA ILE A 70 3.81 3.25 14.62
C ILE A 70 3.08 2.33 15.60
N VAL A 71 2.60 1.18 15.12
CA VAL A 71 1.99 0.13 15.96
C VAL A 71 2.98 -0.33 17.03
N ALA A 72 4.22 -0.62 16.62
CA ALA A 72 5.28 -1.05 17.53
C ALA A 72 5.59 -0.02 18.61
N ALA A 73 5.57 1.27 18.28
CA ALA A 73 5.76 2.35 19.23
C ALA A 73 4.52 2.65 20.11
N GLY A 74 3.35 2.06 19.79
CA GLY A 74 2.09 2.34 20.48
C GLY A 74 1.53 3.73 20.18
N MET A 75 1.89 4.33 19.04
CA MET A 75 1.53 5.70 18.68
C MET A 75 0.17 5.76 17.97
N VAL A 76 -0.93 5.64 18.71
CA VAL A 76 -2.30 5.68 18.15
C VAL A 76 -2.85 7.10 17.90
N GLY A 77 -2.03 8.13 18.07
CA GLY A 77 -2.43 9.53 17.89
C GLY A 77 -2.29 10.04 16.44
N PRO A 78 -1.91 11.33 16.25
CA PRO A 78 -1.73 11.93 14.93
C PRO A 78 -0.85 11.15 13.94
N PRO A 79 0.26 10.49 14.33
CA PRO A 79 1.07 9.69 13.40
C PRO A 79 0.27 8.60 12.70
N LEU A 80 -0.54 7.84 13.43
CA LEU A 80 -1.36 6.77 12.87
C LEU A 80 -2.37 7.32 11.85
N SER A 81 -3.06 8.41 12.17
CA SER A 81 -4.02 9.04 11.26
C SER A 81 -3.36 9.57 9.99
N VAL A 82 -2.19 10.20 10.10
CA VAL A 82 -1.44 10.71 8.94
C VAL A 82 -1.01 9.57 8.04
N HIS A 83 -0.37 8.53 8.59
CA HIS A 83 0.16 7.41 7.81
C HIS A 83 -0.90 6.42 7.33
N PHE A 84 -2.10 6.44 7.92
CA PHE A 84 -3.27 5.82 7.31
C PHE A 84 -3.67 6.55 6.02
N LYS A 85 -3.76 7.88 6.05
CA LYS A 85 -4.14 8.68 4.86
C LYS A 85 -3.07 8.64 3.77
N THR A 86 -1.80 8.88 4.12
CA THR A 86 -0.72 8.88 3.13
C THR A 86 -0.45 7.49 2.56
N GLY A 87 -0.66 6.42 3.34
CA GLY A 87 -0.55 5.06 2.81
C GLY A 87 -1.68 4.70 1.84
N LEU A 88 -2.93 5.11 2.11
CA LEU A 88 -4.01 4.99 1.12
C LEU A 88 -3.70 5.78 -0.17
N ALA A 89 -3.22 7.01 -0.04
CA ALA A 89 -2.80 7.84 -1.19
C ALA A 89 -1.62 7.22 -1.95
N SER A 90 -0.73 6.52 -1.25
CA SER A 90 0.41 5.79 -1.83
C SER A 90 0.00 4.45 -2.45
N GLY A 91 -1.26 4.03 -2.32
CA GLY A 91 -1.82 2.85 -2.96
C GLY A 91 -1.94 1.61 -2.06
N LEU A 92 -1.75 1.71 -0.75
CA LEU A 92 -2.16 0.65 0.18
C LEU A 92 -3.68 0.51 0.19
N ALA A 93 -4.16 -0.73 0.22
CA ALA A 93 -5.58 -1.02 0.32
C ALA A 93 -6.04 -1.04 1.79
N PRO A 94 -7.32 -0.75 2.07
CA PRO A 94 -7.84 -0.76 3.44
C PRO A 94 -7.66 -2.12 4.14
N GLY A 95 -7.87 -3.22 3.41
CA GLY A 95 -7.61 -4.58 3.91
C GLY A 95 -6.14 -4.90 4.14
N GLU A 96 -5.19 -4.14 3.56
CA GLU A 96 -3.77 -4.33 3.88
C GLU A 96 -3.43 -3.80 5.27
N TYR A 97 -4.11 -2.77 5.77
CA TYR A 97 -3.92 -2.31 7.16
C TYR A 97 -4.35 -3.35 8.18
N THR A 98 -5.40 -4.13 7.90
CA THR A 98 -5.84 -5.21 8.79
C THR A 98 -4.82 -6.34 8.83
N GLU A 99 -4.25 -6.72 7.68
CA GLU A 99 -3.18 -7.72 7.59
C GLU A 99 -1.87 -7.25 8.23
N LEU A 100 -1.48 -5.99 8.00
CA LEU A 100 -0.29 -5.40 8.62
C LEU A 100 -0.43 -5.37 10.15
N LEU A 101 -1.62 -5.03 10.67
CA LEU A 101 -1.87 -5.03 12.10
C LEU A 101 -1.83 -6.45 12.69
N LEU A 102 -2.40 -7.42 11.98
CA LEU A 102 -2.35 -8.84 12.36
C LEU A 102 -0.89 -9.32 12.42
N GLN A 103 -0.09 -9.03 11.39
CA GLN A 103 1.33 -9.35 11.34
C GLN A 103 2.12 -8.68 12.47
N ALA A 104 1.88 -7.38 12.69
CA ALA A 104 2.55 -6.62 13.75
C ALA A 104 2.21 -7.15 15.14
N SER A 105 0.96 -7.61 15.37
CA SER A 105 0.51 -8.11 16.67
C SER A 105 1.40 -9.21 17.26
N ALA A 106 1.98 -10.06 16.40
CA ALA A 106 2.88 -11.15 16.80
C ALA A 106 4.19 -10.64 17.41
N PHE A 107 4.65 -9.45 17.02
CA PHE A 107 5.95 -8.88 17.43
C PHE A 107 5.81 -7.69 18.39
N THR A 108 4.66 -7.02 18.41
CA THR A 108 4.42 -5.84 19.24
C THR A 108 3.59 -6.15 20.49
N GLY A 109 2.99 -7.34 20.55
CA GLY A 109 2.06 -7.76 21.60
C GLY A 109 0.63 -7.27 21.35
N PHE A 110 -0.34 -8.08 21.79
CA PHE A 110 -1.77 -7.81 21.62
C PHE A 110 -2.26 -6.47 22.20
N PRO A 111 -1.79 -5.96 23.35
CA PRO A 111 -2.28 -4.68 23.88
C PRO A 111 -2.10 -3.49 22.91
N ARG A 112 -0.93 -3.39 22.25
CA ARG A 112 -0.67 -2.36 21.24
C ARG A 112 -1.50 -2.57 19.98
N ALA A 113 -1.65 -3.82 19.56
CA ALA A 113 -2.45 -4.16 18.39
C ALA A 113 -3.95 -3.85 18.60
N VAL A 114 -4.52 -4.20 19.76
CA VAL A 114 -5.91 -3.93 20.12
C VAL A 114 -6.18 -2.42 20.20
N THR A 115 -5.28 -1.65 20.83
CA THR A 115 -5.42 -0.19 20.88
C THR A 115 -5.37 0.43 19.48
N THR A 116 -4.52 -0.10 18.59
CA THR A 116 -4.46 0.35 17.20
C THR A 116 -5.70 -0.08 16.41
N ALA A 117 -6.25 -1.27 16.66
CA ALA A 117 -7.49 -1.74 16.03
C ALA A 117 -8.67 -0.81 16.37
N ASP A 118 -8.79 -0.40 17.63
CA ASP A 118 -9.81 0.55 18.06
C ASP A 118 -9.68 1.89 17.32
N GLN A 119 -8.46 2.43 17.24
CA GLN A 119 -8.21 3.66 16.48
C GLN A 119 -8.47 3.50 14.97
N LEU A 120 -8.19 2.33 14.39
CA LEU A 120 -8.56 2.06 12.99
C LEU A 120 -10.07 2.09 12.78
N ASN A 121 -10.89 1.61 13.73
CA ASN A 121 -12.34 1.72 13.62
C ASN A 121 -12.78 3.19 13.46
N HIS A 122 -12.19 4.10 14.25
CA HIS A 122 -12.45 5.53 14.13
C HIS A 122 -11.98 6.09 12.78
N LEU A 123 -10.78 5.75 12.34
CA LEU A 123 -10.25 6.23 11.06
C LEU A 123 -11.07 5.76 9.86
N PHE A 124 -11.59 4.54 9.90
CA PHE A 124 -12.49 4.01 8.88
C PHE A 124 -13.83 4.75 8.88
N ALA A 125 -14.41 4.97 10.06
CA ALA A 125 -15.67 5.71 10.21
C ALA A 125 -15.53 7.16 9.71
N ASP A 126 -14.47 7.86 10.12
CA ASP A 126 -14.17 9.24 9.72
C ASP A 126 -13.97 9.37 8.20
N ALA A 127 -13.40 8.34 7.57
CA ALA A 127 -13.18 8.29 6.14
C ALA A 127 -14.41 7.80 5.34
N GLY A 128 -15.51 7.43 6.00
CA GLY A 128 -16.70 6.87 5.35
C GLY A 128 -16.45 5.51 4.68
N MET A 129 -15.46 4.76 5.18
CA MET A 129 -15.03 3.48 4.61
C MET A 129 -15.81 2.31 5.21
N VAL A 130 -16.03 1.28 4.40
CA VAL A 130 -16.65 0.03 4.86
C VAL A 130 -15.74 -0.67 5.89
N SER A 131 -16.33 -1.08 7.01
CA SER A 131 -15.67 -1.86 8.07
C SER A 131 -16.50 -3.11 8.41
N PRO A 132 -15.91 -4.32 8.41
CA PRO A 132 -14.53 -4.61 8.01
C PRO A 132 -14.31 -4.34 6.51
N PRO A 133 -13.09 -3.95 6.09
CA PRO A 133 -12.78 -3.82 4.68
C PRO A 133 -12.82 -5.17 3.95
N ALA A 134 -12.95 -5.12 2.63
CA ALA A 134 -12.67 -6.28 1.79
C ALA A 134 -11.22 -6.75 1.98
N ARG A 135 -10.97 -8.02 1.63
CA ARG A 135 -9.63 -8.60 1.66
C ARG A 135 -8.66 -7.78 0.80
N PRO A 136 -7.35 -7.80 1.11
CA PRO A 136 -6.34 -7.20 0.25
C PRO A 136 -6.50 -7.66 -1.21
N PRO A 137 -6.28 -6.78 -2.20
CA PRO A 137 -6.46 -7.11 -3.61
C PRO A 137 -5.63 -8.33 -4.03
N ARG A 138 -4.43 -8.48 -3.46
CA ARG A 138 -3.57 -9.66 -3.67
C ARG A 138 -4.23 -10.96 -3.23
N ALA A 139 -4.92 -10.97 -2.08
CA ALA A 139 -5.59 -12.16 -1.56
C ALA A 139 -6.81 -12.52 -2.43
N VAL A 140 -7.57 -11.53 -2.90
CA VAL A 140 -8.69 -11.74 -3.83
C VAL A 140 -8.20 -12.36 -5.14
N VAL A 141 -7.13 -11.83 -5.72
CA VAL A 141 -6.56 -12.32 -6.98
C VAL A 141 -5.96 -13.73 -6.85
N LEU A 142 -5.28 -14.03 -5.75
CA LEU A 142 -4.76 -15.38 -5.51
C LEU A 142 -5.89 -16.41 -5.41
N ALA A 143 -6.94 -16.10 -4.64
CA ALA A 143 -8.12 -16.98 -4.52
C ALA A 143 -8.82 -17.18 -5.87
N PHE A 144 -8.91 -16.13 -6.69
CA PHE A 144 -9.42 -16.23 -8.06
C PHE A 144 -8.56 -17.16 -8.93
N CYS A 145 -7.24 -16.98 -8.92
CA CYS A 145 -6.31 -17.82 -9.66
C CYS A 145 -6.40 -19.29 -9.25
N ASP A 146 -6.53 -19.57 -7.96
CA ASP A 146 -6.71 -20.93 -7.44
C ASP A 146 -8.03 -21.54 -7.93
N THR A 147 -9.12 -20.77 -7.92
CA THR A 147 -10.41 -21.20 -8.48
C THR A 147 -10.31 -21.57 -9.96
N VAL A 148 -9.60 -20.77 -10.76
CA VAL A 148 -9.39 -21.05 -12.20
C VAL A 148 -8.52 -22.29 -12.41
N ARG A 149 -7.57 -22.55 -11.51
CA ARG A 149 -6.69 -23.72 -11.55
C ARG A 149 -7.43 -25.01 -11.24
N GLU A 150 -8.37 -24.95 -10.31
CA GLU A 150 -9.16 -26.10 -9.86
C GLU A 150 -10.33 -26.38 -10.82
N ASN A 151 -11.02 -25.34 -11.29
CA ASN A 151 -12.23 -25.46 -12.11
C ASN A 151 -11.97 -24.97 -13.54
N HIS A 152 -11.33 -25.82 -14.35
CA HIS A 152 -10.86 -25.49 -15.71
C HIS A 152 -11.92 -24.86 -16.65
N ASP A 153 -13.19 -25.16 -16.43
CA ASP A 153 -14.30 -24.71 -17.29
C ASP A 153 -15.09 -23.53 -16.72
N HIS A 154 -15.03 -23.28 -15.41
CA HIS A 154 -15.87 -22.29 -14.73
C HIS A 154 -15.01 -21.30 -13.94
N SER A 155 -14.63 -20.21 -14.62
CA SER A 155 -14.06 -19.04 -13.95
C SER A 155 -15.18 -18.09 -13.51
N PRO A 156 -15.14 -17.55 -12.28
CA PRO A 156 -16.12 -16.56 -11.82
C PRO A 156 -16.04 -15.23 -12.59
N PHE A 157 -14.98 -15.02 -13.39
CA PHE A 157 -14.84 -13.90 -14.32
C PHE A 157 -14.43 -14.42 -15.71
N PRO A 158 -15.02 -13.93 -16.82
CA PRO A 158 -14.66 -14.41 -18.15
C PRO A 158 -13.21 -14.05 -18.52
N LEU A 159 -12.38 -15.07 -18.77
CA LEU A 159 -10.99 -14.91 -19.19
C LEU A 159 -10.79 -15.30 -20.66
N PRO A 160 -9.99 -14.53 -21.44
CA PRO A 160 -9.47 -14.97 -22.72
C PRO A 160 -8.71 -16.30 -22.59
N ARG A 161 -8.74 -17.14 -23.63
CA ARG A 161 -8.06 -18.45 -23.64
C ARG A 161 -6.58 -18.34 -23.26
N ALA A 162 -5.86 -17.37 -23.83
CA ALA A 162 -4.45 -17.14 -23.53
C ALA A 162 -4.19 -16.83 -22.04
N ALA A 163 -5.02 -16.00 -21.41
CA ALA A 163 -4.91 -15.70 -19.98
C ALA A 163 -5.22 -16.93 -19.12
N ARG A 164 -6.23 -17.71 -19.50
CA ARG A 164 -6.57 -18.97 -18.82
C ARG A 164 -5.42 -19.98 -18.89
N ASP A 165 -4.77 -20.09 -20.04
CA ASP A 165 -3.65 -21.02 -20.25
C ASP A 165 -2.42 -20.67 -19.41
N LEU A 166 -2.17 -19.38 -19.14
CA LEU A 166 -1.10 -18.94 -18.22
C LEU A 166 -1.36 -19.32 -16.76
N LEU A 167 -2.62 -19.34 -16.34
CA LEU A 167 -2.99 -19.67 -14.96
C LEU A 167 -2.97 -21.18 -14.67
N ARG A 168 -3.09 -22.04 -15.68
CA ARG A 168 -3.12 -23.51 -15.53
C ARG A 168 -1.81 -24.06 -14.91
N LYS A 169 -1.88 -25.18 -14.18
CA LYS A 169 -0.68 -25.91 -13.72
C LYS A 169 0.11 -26.45 -14.93
N PRO A 170 1.46 -26.54 -14.87
CA PRO A 170 2.32 -26.49 -13.68
C PRO A 170 3.01 -25.13 -13.43
N HIS A 171 2.38 -23.99 -13.77
CA HIS A 171 3.04 -22.69 -13.65
C HIS A 171 3.14 -22.17 -12.20
N GLN A 172 4.26 -21.52 -11.86
CA GLN A 172 4.42 -20.75 -10.62
C GLN A 172 3.86 -19.33 -10.84
N LEU A 173 3.10 -18.81 -9.87
CA LEU A 173 2.59 -17.44 -9.91
C LEU A 173 3.33 -16.60 -8.88
N GLN A 174 3.73 -15.40 -9.29
CA GLN A 174 4.15 -14.35 -8.38
C GLN A 174 3.15 -13.21 -8.48
N ALA A 175 2.53 -12.85 -7.35
CA ALA A 175 1.49 -11.82 -7.29
C ALA A 175 1.97 -10.63 -6.45
N THR A 176 1.89 -9.44 -7.03
CA THR A 176 2.32 -8.18 -6.41
C THR A 176 1.21 -7.15 -6.54
N ALA A 177 0.72 -6.64 -5.40
CA ALA A 177 -0.21 -5.52 -5.41
C ALA A 177 0.52 -4.24 -5.84
N THR A 178 -0.04 -3.51 -6.79
CA THR A 178 0.57 -2.31 -7.38
C THR A 178 -0.25 -1.03 -7.17
N ALA A 179 -1.56 -1.15 -6.94
CA ALA A 179 -2.40 -0.09 -6.39
C ALA A 179 -3.42 -0.66 -5.38
N VAL A 180 -4.33 0.19 -4.88
CA VAL A 180 -5.44 -0.19 -3.99
C VAL A 180 -6.36 -1.25 -4.61
N ASP A 181 -6.52 -1.21 -5.93
CA ASP A 181 -7.39 -2.09 -6.72
C ASP A 181 -6.62 -2.95 -7.73
N ARG A 182 -5.28 -2.90 -7.76
CA ARG A 182 -4.48 -3.55 -8.83
C ARG A 182 -3.48 -4.56 -8.32
N VAL A 183 -3.38 -5.68 -9.04
CA VAL A 183 -2.39 -6.73 -8.80
C VAL A 183 -1.78 -7.15 -10.13
N LEU A 184 -0.45 -7.23 -10.17
CA LEU A 184 0.27 -7.91 -11.24
C LEU A 184 0.51 -9.36 -10.84
N VAL A 185 0.25 -10.27 -11.76
CA VAL A 185 0.52 -11.71 -11.62
C VAL A 185 1.45 -12.13 -12.74
N GLU A 186 2.67 -12.46 -12.38
CA GLU A 186 3.68 -13.00 -13.27
C GLU A 186 3.56 -14.52 -13.31
N CYS A 187 3.45 -15.10 -14.51
CA CYS A 187 3.24 -16.54 -14.71
C CYS A 187 4.53 -17.19 -15.24
N TYR A 188 5.18 -18.02 -14.41
CA TYR A 188 6.44 -18.67 -14.74
C TYR A 188 6.24 -20.13 -15.11
N GLN A 189 7.02 -20.60 -16.09
CA GLN A 189 7.22 -22.03 -16.31
C GLN A 189 8.35 -22.53 -15.40
N ALA A 190 8.20 -23.75 -14.89
CA ALA A 190 9.21 -24.37 -14.03
C ALA A 190 10.61 -24.32 -14.67
N GLY A 191 11.58 -23.82 -13.92
CA GLY A 191 12.98 -23.69 -14.36
C GLY A 191 13.25 -22.53 -15.33
N GLN A 192 12.27 -21.69 -15.67
CA GLN A 192 12.46 -20.54 -16.54
C GLN A 192 12.53 -19.24 -15.72
N PRO A 193 13.56 -18.39 -15.91
CA PRO A 193 13.71 -17.15 -15.16
C PRO A 193 12.80 -16.03 -15.64
N ALA A 194 12.34 -16.07 -16.90
CA ALA A 194 11.43 -15.08 -17.45
C ALA A 194 9.97 -15.54 -17.32
N PRO A 195 9.03 -14.64 -16.98
CA PRO A 195 7.62 -14.97 -17.01
C PRO A 195 7.17 -15.20 -18.46
N ARG A 196 6.30 -16.21 -18.67
CA ARG A 196 5.66 -16.47 -19.97
C ARG A 196 4.58 -15.45 -20.32
N GLY A 197 4.12 -14.71 -19.32
CA GLY A 197 3.15 -13.65 -19.44
C GLY A 197 2.88 -13.02 -18.09
N VAL A 198 2.36 -11.81 -18.14
CA VAL A 198 1.97 -11.02 -16.97
C VAL A 198 0.50 -10.66 -17.12
N LEU A 199 -0.27 -10.89 -16.07
CA LEU A 199 -1.68 -10.51 -15.99
C LEU A 199 -1.81 -9.34 -15.00
N GLN A 200 -2.42 -8.24 -15.44
CA GLN A 200 -2.87 -7.19 -14.52
C GLN A 200 -4.34 -7.41 -14.20
N PHE A 201 -4.63 -7.62 -12.92
CA PHE A 201 -5.98 -7.71 -12.39
C PHE A 201 -6.40 -6.37 -11.81
N ARG A 202 -7.67 -6.02 -12.00
CA ARG A 202 -8.39 -4.99 -11.24
C ARG A 202 -9.45 -5.64 -10.36
N VAL A 203 -9.54 -5.17 -9.11
CA VAL A 203 -10.40 -5.71 -8.06
C VAL A 203 -11.30 -4.62 -7.50
N GLU A 204 -12.60 -4.88 -7.38
CA GLU A 204 -13.52 -4.02 -6.62
C GLU A 204 -14.16 -4.84 -5.51
N GLY A 205 -13.83 -4.50 -4.27
CA GLY A 205 -14.20 -5.29 -3.10
C GLY A 205 -13.66 -6.72 -3.20
N GLU A 206 -14.56 -7.70 -3.30
CA GLU A 206 -14.24 -9.13 -3.37
C GLU A 206 -14.26 -9.69 -4.82
N GLN A 207 -14.40 -8.83 -5.83
CA GLN A 207 -14.65 -9.25 -7.21
C GLN A 207 -13.53 -8.82 -8.16
N ILE A 208 -13.20 -9.69 -9.12
CA ILE A 208 -12.39 -9.31 -10.28
C ILE A 208 -13.28 -8.53 -11.25
N VAL A 209 -12.86 -7.33 -11.64
CA VAL A 209 -13.62 -6.48 -12.58
C VAL A 209 -12.92 -6.31 -13.93
N ALA A 210 -11.61 -6.52 -13.99
CA ALA A 210 -10.87 -6.55 -15.25
C ALA A 210 -9.60 -7.40 -15.17
N VAL A 211 -9.22 -7.98 -16.30
CA VAL A 211 -7.94 -8.70 -16.47
C VAL A 211 -7.31 -8.29 -17.79
N THR A 212 -6.09 -7.77 -17.75
CA THR A 212 -5.30 -7.39 -18.93
C THR A 212 -4.10 -8.31 -19.05
N LEU A 213 -3.88 -8.86 -20.24
CA LEU A 213 -2.74 -9.73 -20.54
C LEU A 213 -1.62 -8.95 -21.22
N PHE A 214 -0.40 -9.12 -20.72
CA PHE A 214 0.85 -8.69 -21.34
C PHE A 214 1.69 -9.93 -21.64
N THR A 215 2.04 -10.13 -22.90
CA THR A 215 2.95 -11.18 -23.33
C THR A 215 4.28 -10.57 -23.73
N PRO A 216 5.41 -11.23 -23.45
CA PRO A 216 6.67 -10.86 -24.09
C PRO A 216 6.53 -10.99 -25.62
N ASP A 217 7.19 -10.10 -26.35
CA ASP A 217 7.35 -10.19 -27.81
C ASP A 217 8.22 -11.41 -28.21
#